data_AF-X0T1T1-F1
#
_entry.id   AF-X0T1T1-F1
#
_cell.length_a   1.000
_cell.length_b   1.000
_cell.length_c   1.000
_cell.angle_alpha   90.00
_cell.angle_beta   90.00
_cell.angle_gamma   90.00
#
_symmetry.space_group_name_H-M   'P 1'
#
loop_
_entity.id
_entity.type
_entity.pdbx_description
1 polymer ?
#
loop_
_entity_poly.entity_id
_entity_poly.type
_entity_poly.pdbx_seq_one_letter_code
_entity_poly.pdbx_strand_id
1 'polypeptide(L)' 'SVQQLVINMRKNKGEKQYKGIFPRTEEELLYARQQLAKYLRTVWDDEVFAMEVELAVSKENYEIRMQAGFLGKMLSLGRE' A
#
# COMPACT_ATOMS: atom_id res chain seq x y z
N SER A 1 1.28 -4.95 11.61
CA SER A 1 0.55 -3.67 11.64
C SER A 1 0.79 -2.93 10.33
N VAL A 2 -0.12 -2.04 9.93
CA VAL A 2 0.02 -1.23 8.71
C VAL A 2 1.28 -0.36 8.72
N GLN A 3 1.66 0.20 9.87
CA GLN A 3 2.89 0.98 9.99
C GLN A 3 4.13 0.14 9.62
N GLN A 4 4.21 -1.11 10.09
CA GLN A 4 5.33 -2.01 9.76
C GLN A 4 5.41 -2.33 8.26
N LEU A 5 4.24 -2.36 7.62
CA LEU A 5 4.05 -2.68 6.21
C LEU A 5 4.62 -1.57 5.32
N VAL A 6 4.24 -0.32 5.61
CA VAL A 6 4.81 0.88 4.97
C VAL A 6 6.31 0.98 5.22
N ILE A 7 6.79 0.63 6.42
CA ILE A 7 8.23 0.58 6.73
C ILE A 7 8.95 -0.44 5.83
N ASN A 8 8.35 -1.61 5.58
CA ASN A 8 8.93 -2.61 4.70
C ASN A 8 8.92 -2.16 3.22
N MET A 9 7.85 -1.50 2.77
CA MET A 9 7.80 -0.88 1.43
C MET A 9 8.81 0.27 1.27
N ARG A 10 9.09 1.03 2.35
CA ARG A 10 10.17 2.02 2.42
C ARG A 10 11.55 1.38 2.43
N LYS A 11 11.69 0.11 2.78
CA LYS A 11 12.97 -0.62 2.81
C LYS A 11 13.31 -1.31 1.51
N ASN A 12 12.41 -1.39 0.52
CA ASN A 12 12.76 -1.84 -0.83
C ASN A 12 13.87 -0.91 -1.38
N LYS A 13 15.07 -1.43 -1.59
CA LYS A 13 16.26 -0.65 -1.97
C LYS A 13 16.12 -0.10 -3.40
N GLY A 14 16.38 1.19 -3.61
CA GLY A 14 16.43 1.87 -4.91
C GLY A 14 15.38 2.99 -5.07
N GLU A 15 15.10 3.41 -6.31
CA GLU A 15 14.06 4.42 -6.64
C GLU A 15 12.62 3.98 -6.30
N LYS A 16 12.46 2.70 -5.96
CA LYS A 16 11.22 1.99 -5.69
C LYS A 16 10.77 2.09 -4.22
N GLN A 17 11.18 3.13 -3.49
CA GLN A 17 10.73 3.34 -2.10
C GLN A 17 9.37 4.02 -2.04
N TYR A 18 8.46 3.47 -1.24
CA TYR A 18 7.17 4.11 -0.98
C TYR A 18 7.31 5.34 -0.09
N LYS A 19 7.13 6.55 -0.65
CA LYS A 19 7.28 7.83 0.06
C LYS A 19 6.00 8.38 0.71
N GLY A 20 4.87 7.69 0.57
CA GLY A 20 3.57 8.18 1.05
C GLY A 20 3.43 8.25 2.57
N ILE A 21 2.29 8.79 3.02
CA ILE A 21 1.98 9.07 4.44
C ILE A 21 1.13 7.97 5.08
N PHE A 22 1.12 7.93 6.42
CA PHE A 22 0.14 7.16 7.19
C PHE A 22 -0.98 8.11 7.62
N PRO A 23 -2.23 7.85 7.20
CA PRO A 23 -3.31 8.79 7.48
C PRO A 23 -3.76 8.75 8.95
N ARG A 24 -3.82 9.93 9.55
CA ARG A 24 -4.35 10.18 10.90
C ARG A 24 -5.74 10.83 10.84
N THR A 25 -6.05 11.51 9.74
CA THR A 25 -7.36 12.12 9.46
C THR A 25 -8.00 11.53 8.20
N GLU A 26 -9.28 11.81 7.95
CA GLU A 26 -9.98 11.38 6.73
C GLU A 26 -9.47 12.08 5.47
N GLU A 27 -9.07 13.35 5.56
CA GLU A 27 -8.42 14.06 4.44
C GLU A 27 -7.09 13.42 4.07
N GLU A 28 -6.27 13.06 5.06
CA GLU A 28 -5.02 12.35 4.84
C GLU A 28 -5.26 10.96 4.26
N LEU A 29 -6.39 10.30 4.58
CA LEU A 29 -6.74 8.99 4.03
C LEU A 29 -6.95 9.05 2.53
N LEU A 30 -7.60 10.09 2.01
CA LEU A 30 -7.74 10.28 0.56
C LEU A 30 -6.36 10.39 -0.11
N TYR A 31 -5.49 11.20 0.45
CA TYR A 31 -4.14 11.40 -0.09
C TYR A 31 -3.27 10.13 0.01
N ALA A 32 -3.35 9.40 1.14
CA ALA A 32 -2.62 8.16 1.35
C ALA A 32 -3.03 7.08 0.33
N ARG A 33 -4.34 6.95 0.04
CA ARG A 33 -4.87 6.02 -0.97
C ARG A 33 -4.29 6.28 -2.35
N GLN A 34 -4.32 7.53 -2.80
CA GLN A 34 -3.82 7.91 -4.12
C GLN A 34 -2.32 7.65 -4.27
N GLN A 35 -1.52 8.03 -3.25
CA GLN A 35 -0.07 7.82 -3.26
C GLN A 35 0.29 6.33 -3.27
N LEU A 36 -0.41 5.53 -2.48
CA LEU A 36 -0.17 4.09 -2.42
C LEU A 36 -0.60 3.39 -3.71
N ALA A 37 -1.78 3.69 -4.23
CA ALA A 37 -2.27 3.11 -5.48
C ALA A 37 -1.32 3.43 -6.64
N LYS A 38 -0.83 4.68 -6.73
CA LYS A 38 0.20 5.05 -7.70
C LYS A 38 1.48 4.24 -7.54
N TYR A 39 1.95 4.05 -6.31
CA TYR A 39 3.12 3.23 -6.04
C TYR A 39 2.90 1.78 -6.47
N LEU A 40 1.75 1.19 -6.14
CA LEU A 40 1.41 -0.19 -6.49
C LEU A 40 1.43 -0.41 -8.01
N ARG A 41 0.86 0.51 -8.78
CA ARG A 41 0.91 0.49 -10.25
C ARG A 41 2.35 0.63 -10.78
N THR A 42 3.05 1.66 -10.33
CA THR A 42 4.34 2.04 -10.95
C THR A 42 5.51 1.17 -10.52
N VAL A 43 5.48 0.65 -9.30
CA VAL A 43 6.60 -0.07 -8.70
C VAL A 43 6.36 -1.57 -8.66
N TRP A 44 5.12 -1.99 -8.42
CA TRP A 44 4.73 -3.40 -8.27
C TRP A 44 3.87 -3.94 -9.42
N ASP A 45 3.53 -3.10 -10.40
CA ASP A 45 2.68 -3.42 -11.55
C ASP A 45 1.38 -4.15 -11.15
N ASP A 46 0.77 -3.70 -10.05
CA ASP A 46 -0.36 -4.37 -9.41
C ASP A 46 -1.62 -3.50 -9.46
N GLU A 47 -2.26 -3.48 -10.63
CA GLU A 47 -3.45 -2.67 -10.90
C GLU A 47 -4.64 -3.09 -10.01
N VAL A 48 -4.80 -4.40 -9.78
CA VAL A 48 -5.88 -4.92 -8.94
C VAL A 48 -5.74 -4.41 -7.52
N PHE A 49 -4.55 -4.54 -6.92
CA PHE A 49 -4.35 -4.07 -5.56
C PHE A 49 -4.43 -2.53 -5.46
N ALA A 50 -3.97 -1.82 -6.48
CA ALA A 50 -4.12 -0.36 -6.55
C ALA A 50 -5.59 0.07 -6.52
N MET A 51 -6.47 -0.58 -7.30
CA MET A 51 -7.91 -0.30 -7.27
C MET A 51 -8.54 -0.62 -5.92
N GLU A 52 -8.17 -1.75 -5.29
CA GLU A 52 -8.71 -2.11 -3.98
C GLU A 52 -8.37 -1.07 -2.89
N VAL A 53 -7.17 -0.50 -2.97
CA VAL A 53 -6.74 0.61 -2.11
C VAL A 53 -7.56 1.87 -2.36
N GLU A 54 -7.85 2.22 -3.61
CA GLU A 54 -8.66 3.39 -3.97
C GLU A 54 -10.11 3.26 -3.47
N LEU A 55 -10.67 2.04 -3.56
CA LEU A 55 -12.04 1.72 -3.12
C LEU A 55 -12.20 1.64 -1.60
N ALA A 56 -11.12 1.72 -0.83
CA ALA A 56 -11.19 1.71 0.63
C ALA A 56 -11.76 3.03 1.18
N VAL A 57 -13.06 3.08 1.43
CA VAL A 57 -13.77 4.33 1.83
C VAL A 57 -13.56 4.74 3.30
N SER A 58 -13.10 3.83 4.16
CA SER A 58 -12.83 4.10 5.58
C SER A 58 -11.39 3.72 5.93
N LYS A 59 -10.88 4.29 7.03
CA LYS A 59 -9.53 3.97 7.53
C LYS A 59 -9.41 2.48 7.86
N GLU A 60 -10.43 1.89 8.49
CA GLU A 60 -10.45 0.46 8.80
C GLU A 60 -10.40 -0.41 7.54
N ASN A 61 -11.23 -0.10 6.53
CA ASN A 61 -11.21 -0.82 5.25
C ASN A 61 -9.85 -0.68 4.56
N TYR A 62 -9.25 0.51 4.59
CA TYR A 62 -7.91 0.76 4.06
C TYR A 62 -6.85 -0.09 4.76
N GLU A 63 -6.89 -0.18 6.08
CA GLU A 63 -5.97 -1.00 6.85
C GLU A 63 -6.14 -2.50 6.56
N ILE A 64 -7.37 -2.99 6.41
CA ILE A 64 -7.68 -4.38 6.02
C ILE A 64 -7.11 -4.69 4.63
N ARG A 65 -7.39 -3.84 3.63
CA ARG A 65 -6.91 -4.00 2.25
C ARG A 65 -5.39 -4.02 2.19
N MET A 66 -4.74 -3.10 2.90
CA MET A 66 -3.29 -3.05 2.97
C MET A 66 -2.68 -4.33 3.55
N GLN A 67 -3.25 -4.87 4.63
CA GLN A 67 -2.77 -6.11 5.22
C GLN A 67 -2.95 -7.30 4.29
N ALA A 68 -4.12 -7.40 3.63
CA ALA A 68 -4.43 -8.49 2.72
C ALA A 68 -3.52 -8.49 1.48
N GLY A 69 -3.41 -7.36 0.76
CA GLY A 69 -2.62 -7.31 -0.46
C GLY A 69 -1.11 -7.41 -0.22
N PHE A 70 -0.60 -6.92 0.92
CA PHE A 70 0.81 -7.13 1.27
C PHE A 70 1.13 -8.58 1.60
N LEU A 71 0.26 -9.28 2.35
CA LEU A 71 0.44 -10.69 2.64
C LEU A 71 0.45 -11.49 1.32
N GLY A 72 -0.46 -11.18 0.40
CA GLY A 72 -0.47 -11.74 -0.94
C GLY A 72 0.83 -11.48 -1.72
N LYS A 73 1.39 -10.27 -1.61
CA LYS A 73 2.65 -9.92 -2.29
C LYS A 73 3.89 -10.56 -1.66
N MET A 74 3.98 -10.66 -0.34
CA MET A 74 5.08 -11.39 0.30
C MET A 74 5.06 -12.88 -0.02
N LEU A 75 3.86 -13.49 -0.10
CA LEU A 75 3.71 -14.90 -0.47
C LEU A 75 4.00 -15.19 -1.95
N SER A 76 3.98 -14.18 -2.82
CA SER A 76 4.41 -14.32 -4.21
C SER A 76 5.91 -14.10 -4.36
N LEU A 77 6.47 -13.09 -3.69
CA LEU A 77 7.92 -12.81 -3.70
C LEU A 77 8.77 -13.89 -3.01
N GLY A 78 8.22 -14.65 -2.06
CA GLY A 78 8.91 -15.78 -1.42
C GLY A 78 8.85 -17.10 -2.22
N ARG A 79 8.24 -17.09 -3.41
CA ARG A 79 8.15 -18.25 -4.31
C ARG A 79 9.01 -18.12 -5.57
N GLU A 80 9.70 -17.01 -5.75
CA GLU A 80 10.72 -16.78 -6.79
C GLU A 80 12.13 -16.94 -6.21
#